data_AF-A0A353MZW0-F1
#
_entry.id   AF-A0A353MZW0-F1
#
_cell.length_a   1.000
_cell.length_b   1.000
_cell.length_c   1.000
_cell.angle_alpha   90.00
_cell.angle_beta   90.00
_cell.angle_gamma   90.00
#
_symmetry.space_group_name_H-M   'P 1'
#
loop_
_entity.id
_entity.type
_entity.pdbx_description
1 polymer ?
#
loop_
_entity_poly.entity_id
_entity_poly.type
_entity_poly.pdbx_seq_one_letter_code
_entity_poly.pdbx_strand_id
1 'polypeptide(L)'
;MKKKTDRRSAAKKAILLSLLFFAAIVSTYFIFVTRIDPKIEAIELVKREYLPKERLQEFVSDINRQGKFKLEGWKIEETEEKGVYLVSYSIRWLDDAGFRTGDPVGFWFRVSPEKGFCDPIQPGSTVTPQMTEGQ
;
A
#
# COMPACT_ATOMS: atom_id res chain seq x y z
N MET A 1 6.95 -29.26 55.12
CA MET A 1 5.94 -29.22 54.04
C MET A 1 5.93 -27.83 53.39
N LYS A 2 6.64 -27.60 52.27
CA LYS A 2 6.58 -26.32 51.51
C LYS A 2 6.46 -26.48 49.98
N LYS A 3 6.89 -27.61 49.42
CA LYS A 3 6.95 -27.88 47.97
C LYS A 3 5.60 -27.89 47.21
N LYS A 4 4.47 -28.19 47.85
CA LYS A 4 3.17 -28.28 47.15
C LYS A 4 2.59 -26.90 46.79
N THR A 5 2.86 -25.88 47.58
CA THR A 5 2.31 -24.52 47.38
C THR A 5 3.01 -23.79 46.23
N ASP A 6 4.33 -23.97 46.09
CA ASP A 6 5.13 -23.38 45.00
C ASP A 6 4.74 -23.91 43.62
N ARG A 7 4.51 -25.23 43.47
CA ARG A 7 4.08 -25.81 42.19
C ARG A 7 2.71 -25.29 41.74
N ARG A 8 1.78 -25.06 42.66
CA ARG A 8 0.44 -24.50 42.37
C ARG A 8 0.54 -23.03 41.94
N SER A 9 1.43 -22.27 42.56
CA SER A 9 1.72 -20.88 42.18
C SER A 9 2.39 -20.80 40.80
N ALA A 10 3.38 -21.66 40.53
CA ALA A 10 4.04 -21.77 39.23
C ALA A 10 3.08 -22.18 38.12
N ALA A 11 2.19 -23.16 38.37
CA ALA A 11 1.16 -23.56 37.41
C ALA A 11 0.18 -22.43 37.09
N LYS A 12 -0.29 -21.69 38.11
CA LYS A 12 -1.15 -20.51 37.90
C LYS A 12 -0.46 -19.43 37.09
N LYS A 13 0.83 -19.16 37.36
CA LYS A 13 1.63 -18.20 36.59
C LYS A 13 1.82 -18.66 35.15
N ALA A 14 2.08 -19.94 34.91
CA ALA A 14 2.22 -20.50 33.56
C ALA A 14 0.90 -20.43 32.76
N ILE A 15 -0.25 -20.70 33.40
CA ILE A 15 -1.57 -20.53 32.80
C ILE A 15 -1.81 -19.06 32.45
N LEU A 16 -1.52 -18.13 33.37
CA LEU A 16 -1.68 -16.70 33.13
C LEU A 16 -0.79 -16.21 31.98
N LEU A 17 0.47 -16.65 31.93
CA LEU A 17 1.42 -16.34 30.85
C LEU A 17 0.92 -16.88 29.51
N SER A 18 0.38 -18.10 29.50
CA SER A 18 -0.19 -18.70 28.29
C SER A 18 -1.40 -17.90 27.80
N LEU A 19 -2.29 -17.50 28.70
CA LEU A 19 -3.45 -16.65 28.36
C LEU A 19 -3.03 -15.29 27.81
N LEU A 20 -2.03 -14.63 28.42
CA LEU A 20 -1.48 -13.37 27.91
C LEU A 20 -0.84 -13.54 26.54
N PHE A 21 -0.12 -14.64 26.31
CA PHE A 21 0.48 -14.95 25.02
C PHE A 21 -0.59 -15.17 23.94
N PHE A 22 -1.64 -15.94 24.23
CA PHE A 22 -2.77 -16.11 23.32
C PHE A 22 -3.50 -14.79 23.05
N ALA A 23 -3.72 -13.96 24.07
CA ALA A 23 -4.34 -12.65 23.89
C ALA A 23 -3.49 -11.73 23.00
N ALA A 24 -2.16 -11.78 23.13
CA ALA A 24 -1.24 -11.03 22.27
C ALA A 24 -1.32 -11.51 20.81
N ILE A 25 -1.29 -12.83 20.57
CA ILE A 25 -1.43 -13.38 19.21
C ILE A 25 -2.75 -12.96 18.57
N VAL A 26 -3.86 -13.12 19.30
CA VAL A 26 -5.20 -12.75 18.78
C VAL A 26 -5.26 -11.26 18.48
N SER A 27 -4.71 -10.41 19.34
CA SER A 27 -4.69 -8.96 19.11
C SER A 27 -3.84 -8.59 17.89
N THR A 28 -2.66 -9.20 17.73
CA THR A 28 -1.82 -8.97 16.55
C THR A 28 -2.51 -9.43 15.27
N TYR A 29 -3.14 -10.61 15.28
CA TYR A 29 -3.90 -11.11 14.14
C TYR A 29 -5.07 -10.19 13.78
N PHE A 30 -5.82 -9.73 14.79
CA PHE A 30 -6.93 -8.80 14.59
C PHE A 30 -6.46 -7.48 13.96
N ILE A 31 -5.34 -6.92 14.43
CA ILE A 31 -4.75 -5.70 13.83
C ILE A 31 -4.33 -5.97 12.39
N PHE A 32 -3.72 -7.11 12.10
CA PHE A 32 -3.31 -7.47 10.75
C PHE A 32 -4.51 -7.50 9.80
N VAL A 33 -5.55 -8.27 10.14
CA VAL A 33 -6.75 -8.44 9.30
C VAL A 33 -7.54 -7.14 9.14
N THR A 34 -7.65 -6.31 10.18
CA THR A 34 -8.51 -5.12 10.13
C THR A 34 -7.83 -3.85 9.61
N ARG A 35 -6.49 -3.78 9.65
CA ARG A 35 -5.75 -2.55 9.31
C ARG A 35 -4.73 -2.73 8.20
N ILE A 36 -4.08 -3.89 8.13
CA ILE A 36 -2.94 -4.13 7.23
C ILE A 36 -3.43 -4.83 5.96
N ASP A 37 -4.21 -5.90 6.11
CA ASP A 37 -4.72 -6.71 5.01
C ASP A 37 -5.47 -5.90 3.96
N PRO A 38 -6.42 -5.00 4.32
CA PRO A 38 -7.16 -4.21 3.32
C PRO A 38 -6.26 -3.22 2.55
N LYS A 39 -5.20 -2.73 3.21
CA LYS A 39 -4.22 -1.85 2.57
C LYS A 39 -3.34 -2.60 1.58
N ILE A 40 -2.95 -3.82 1.92
CA ILE A 40 -2.22 -4.71 1.02
C ILE A 40 -3.11 -5.06 -0.17
N GLU A 41 -4.35 -5.47 0.06
CA GLU A 41 -5.31 -5.80 -1.00
C GLU A 41 -5.55 -4.61 -1.94
N ALA A 42 -5.67 -3.38 -1.42
CA ALA A 42 -5.81 -2.19 -2.26
C ALA A 42 -4.58 -1.96 -3.16
N ILE A 43 -3.37 -2.14 -2.63
CA ILE A 43 -2.14 -2.07 -3.43
C ILE A 43 -2.11 -3.22 -4.45
N GLU A 44 -2.50 -4.44 -4.06
CA GLU A 44 -2.55 -5.58 -4.96
C GLU A 44 -3.57 -5.40 -6.09
N LEU A 45 -4.70 -4.75 -5.81
CA LEU A 45 -5.71 -4.45 -6.82
C LEU A 45 -5.16 -3.46 -7.85
N VAL A 46 -4.50 -2.38 -7.41
CA VAL A 46 -3.77 -1.47 -8.32
C VAL A 46 -2.68 -2.21 -9.06
N LYS A 47 -1.96 -3.13 -8.40
CA LYS A 47 -0.94 -3.94 -9.04
C LYS A 47 -1.48 -4.86 -10.12
N ARG A 48 -2.65 -5.46 -9.90
CA ARG A 48 -3.29 -6.38 -10.86
C ARG A 48 -3.92 -5.64 -12.02
N GLU A 49 -4.52 -4.49 -11.75
CA GLU A 49 -5.27 -3.73 -12.76
C GLU A 49 -4.38 -2.78 -13.56
N TYR A 50 -3.39 -2.17 -12.92
CA TYR A 50 -2.61 -1.04 -13.46
C TYR A 50 -1.09 -1.25 -13.44
N LEU A 51 -0.54 -2.07 -12.53
CA LEU A 51 0.87 -2.49 -12.60
C LEU A 51 1.02 -3.74 -13.47
N PRO A 52 2.17 -3.92 -14.12
CA PRO A 52 2.21 -4.04 -15.57
C PRO A 52 1.31 -5.16 -16.14
N LYS A 53 0.08 -4.83 -16.53
CA LYS A 53 -0.57 -5.47 -17.67
C LYS A 53 0.17 -4.99 -18.91
N GLU A 54 0.83 -5.89 -19.61
CA GLU A 54 1.68 -5.68 -20.79
C GLU A 54 0.98 -5.04 -22.02
N ARG A 55 -0.15 -4.32 -21.91
CA ARG A 55 -1.01 -3.97 -23.07
C ARG A 55 -1.85 -2.68 -22.96
N LEU A 56 -1.32 -1.59 -22.46
CA LEU A 56 -1.72 -0.29 -23.04
C LEU A 56 -0.74 -0.04 -24.18
N GLN A 57 -1.24 -0.12 -25.41
CA GLN A 57 -0.45 0.05 -26.64
C GLN A 57 0.44 1.32 -26.56
N GLU A 58 -0.08 2.36 -25.90
CA GLU A 58 0.63 3.62 -25.61
C GLU A 58 1.76 3.45 -24.59
N PHE A 59 1.54 2.81 -23.43
CA PHE A 59 2.56 2.65 -22.39
C PHE A 59 3.71 1.75 -22.83
N VAL A 60 3.43 0.67 -23.58
CA VAL A 60 4.47 -0.17 -24.18
C VAL A 60 5.21 0.61 -25.28
N SER A 61 4.52 1.41 -26.08
CA SER A 61 5.18 2.23 -27.11
C SER A 61 6.08 3.31 -26.50
N ASP A 62 5.67 3.92 -25.37
CA ASP A 62 6.43 4.95 -24.68
C ASP A 62 7.60 4.35 -23.90
N ILE A 63 7.44 3.22 -23.21
CA ILE A 63 8.58 2.50 -22.61
C ILE A 63 9.59 2.09 -23.68
N ASN A 64 9.12 1.56 -24.81
CA ASN A 64 10.02 1.14 -25.89
C ASN A 64 10.67 2.33 -26.62
N ARG A 65 10.07 3.53 -26.55
CA ARG A 65 10.65 4.79 -27.08
C ARG A 65 11.55 5.53 -26.08
N GLN A 66 11.26 5.46 -24.78
CA GLN A 66 11.88 6.28 -23.73
C GLN A 66 12.86 5.51 -22.82
N GLY A 67 12.85 4.17 -22.85
CA GLY A 67 13.83 3.33 -22.15
C GLY A 67 13.30 2.59 -20.92
N LYS A 68 14.22 2.13 -20.07
CA LYS A 68 13.90 1.34 -18.85
C LYS A 68 13.27 2.25 -17.79
N PHE A 69 12.61 1.67 -16.78
CA PHE A 69 12.12 2.45 -15.63
C PHE A 69 12.29 1.68 -14.31
N LYS A 70 12.23 2.41 -13.20
CA LYS A 70 12.25 1.86 -11.83
C LYS A 70 11.05 2.40 -11.04
N LEU A 71 10.34 1.51 -10.36
CA LEU A 71 9.33 1.90 -9.38
C LEU A 71 10.02 2.44 -8.12
N GLU A 72 9.74 3.69 -7.74
CA GLU A 72 10.41 4.34 -6.60
C GLU A 72 9.69 4.09 -5.28
N GLY A 73 8.36 3.98 -5.29
CA GLY A 73 7.61 3.73 -4.07
C GLY A 73 6.11 3.67 -4.27
N TRP A 74 5.44 3.17 -3.22
CA TRP A 74 3.99 3.15 -3.07
C TRP A 74 3.59 4.02 -1.89
N LYS A 75 2.48 4.73 -2.02
CA LYS A 75 1.82 5.44 -0.93
C LYS A 75 0.36 5.00 -0.88
N ILE A 76 -0.15 4.82 0.33
CA ILE A 76 -1.56 4.48 0.55
C ILE A 76 -2.11 5.31 1.71
N GLU A 77 -3.24 5.96 1.46
CA GLU A 77 -3.97 6.77 2.42
C GLU A 77 -5.43 6.31 2.46
N GLU A 78 -6.02 6.26 3.65
CA GLU A 78 -7.46 5.97 3.78
C GLU A 78 -8.24 7.28 3.59
N THR A 79 -9.32 7.24 2.82
CA THR A 79 -10.18 8.41 2.63
C THR A 79 -11.14 8.58 3.81
N GLU A 80 -11.95 9.64 3.79
CA GLU A 80 -13.06 9.82 4.73
C GLU A 80 -14.10 8.69 4.61
N GLU A 81 -14.18 8.04 3.45
CA GLU A 81 -15.04 6.89 3.23
C GLU A 81 -14.34 5.60 3.66
N LYS A 82 -14.92 4.93 4.66
CA LYS A 82 -14.39 3.67 5.22
C LYS A 82 -14.26 2.60 4.11
N GLY A 83 -13.11 1.94 4.06
CA GLY A 83 -12.84 0.90 3.07
C GLY A 83 -12.51 1.44 1.68
N VAL A 84 -12.27 2.75 1.55
CA VAL A 84 -11.81 3.40 0.33
C VAL A 84 -10.45 4.05 0.57
N TYR A 85 -9.51 3.73 -0.30
CA TYR A 85 -8.10 4.12 -0.21
C TYR A 85 -7.69 4.96 -1.42
N LEU A 86 -6.82 5.94 -1.19
CA LEU A 86 -6.01 6.57 -2.22
C LEU A 86 -4.68 5.83 -2.28
N VAL A 87 -4.43 5.14 -3.39
CA VAL A 87 -3.18 4.45 -3.64
C VAL A 87 -2.43 5.22 -4.72
N SER A 88 -1.15 5.49 -4.50
CA SER A 88 -0.29 6.08 -5.51
C SER A 88 1.04 5.37 -5.61
N TYR A 89 1.63 5.40 -6.79
CA TYR A 89 3.01 4.98 -7.01
C TYR A 89 3.72 5.95 -7.92
N SER A 90 5.05 6.01 -7.80
CA SER A 90 5.89 6.79 -8.71
C SER A 90 6.85 5.88 -9.46
N ILE A 91 7.08 6.21 -10.72
CA ILE A 91 8.11 5.59 -11.56
C ILE A 91 9.16 6.64 -11.90
N ARG A 92 10.40 6.20 -12.07
CA ARG A 92 11.47 7.00 -12.64
C ARG A 92 12.02 6.33 -13.88
N TRP A 93 12.19 7.12 -14.93
CA TRP A 93 12.81 6.66 -16.17
C TRP A 93 14.31 6.49 -16.01
N LEU A 94 14.84 5.53 -16.76
CA LEU A 94 16.23 5.18 -16.81
C LEU A 94 16.69 5.15 -18.27
N ASP A 95 17.91 5.61 -18.52
CA ASP A 95 18.57 5.41 -19.81
C ASP A 95 18.98 3.95 -20.03
N ASP A 96 19.54 3.66 -21.21
CA ASP A 96 19.95 2.29 -21.59
C ASP A 96 21.00 1.70 -20.64
N ALA A 97 21.85 2.55 -20.06
CA ALA A 97 22.88 2.20 -19.08
C ALA A 97 22.34 2.07 -17.65
N GLY A 98 21.08 2.43 -17.41
CA GLY A 98 20.39 2.31 -16.13
C GLY A 98 20.54 3.53 -15.22
N PHE A 99 20.99 4.68 -15.74
CA PHE A 99 21.03 5.93 -15.00
C PHE A 99 19.70 6.66 -15.09
N ARG A 100 19.41 7.47 -14.06
CA ARG A 100 18.15 8.20 -13.92
C ARG A 100 18.01 9.26 -15.00
N THR A 101 16.86 9.29 -15.66
CA THR A 101 16.50 10.32 -16.63
C THR A 101 15.23 11.04 -16.16
N GLY A 102 15.32 12.37 -16.04
CA GLY A 102 14.20 13.24 -15.68
C GLY A 102 13.65 13.06 -14.26
N ASP A 103 12.51 13.71 -14.05
CA ASP A 103 11.75 13.70 -12.80
C ASP A 103 10.82 12.48 -12.71
N PRO A 104 10.51 11.98 -11.50
CA PRO A 104 9.56 10.90 -11.31
C PRO A 104 8.16 11.26 -11.79
N VAL A 105 7.50 10.30 -12.42
CA VAL A 105 6.09 10.39 -12.81
C VAL A 105 5.24 9.66 -11.78
N GLY A 106 4.26 10.35 -11.20
CA GLY A 106 3.32 9.80 -10.22
C GLY A 106 2.01 9.34 -10.86
N PHE A 107 1.40 8.32 -10.26
CA PHE A 107 0.09 7.78 -10.63
C PHE A 107 -0.75 7.64 -9.37
N TRP A 108 -2.04 7.97 -9.44
CA TRP A 108 -2.96 7.95 -8.31
C TRP A 108 -4.25 7.20 -8.65
N PHE A 109 -4.78 6.47 -7.68
CA PHE A 109 -5.95 5.61 -7.82
C PHE A 109 -6.83 5.74 -6.58
N ARG A 110 -8.14 5.74 -6.80
CA ARG A 110 -9.13 5.54 -5.74
C ARG A 110 -9.56 4.08 -5.77
N VAL A 111 -9.41 3.38 -4.66
CA VAL A 111 -9.49 1.93 -4.59
C VAL A 111 -10.39 1.50 -3.45
N SER A 112 -11.28 0.54 -3.68
CA SER A 112 -12.03 -0.14 -2.62
C SER A 112 -11.99 -1.64 -2.86
N PRO A 113 -11.19 -2.40 -2.08
CA PRO A 113 -11.17 -3.86 -2.17
C PRO A 113 -12.55 -4.47 -1.90
N GLU A 114 -13.25 -3.97 -0.89
CA GLU A 114 -14.58 -4.48 -0.50
C GLU A 114 -15.64 -4.26 -1.59
N LYS A 115 -15.60 -3.11 -2.27
CA LYS A 115 -16.54 -2.77 -3.35
C LYS A 115 -16.06 -3.21 -4.74
N GLY A 116 -14.82 -3.70 -4.85
CA GLY A 116 -14.23 -4.23 -6.07
C GLY A 116 -13.95 -3.19 -7.17
N PHE A 117 -13.69 -1.93 -6.81
CA PHE A 117 -13.33 -0.90 -7.80
C PHE A 117 -11.93 -0.33 -7.59
N CYS A 118 -11.31 0.08 -8.69
CA CYS A 118 -10.01 0.75 -8.72
C CYS A 118 -9.98 1.73 -9.90
N ASP A 119 -10.22 3.00 -9.60
CA ASP A 119 -10.37 4.05 -10.61
C ASP A 119 -9.13 4.97 -10.64
N PRO A 120 -8.55 5.28 -11.80
CA PRO A 120 -7.48 6.24 -11.91
C PRO A 120 -8.02 7.64 -11.62
N ILE A 121 -7.24 8.42 -10.88
CA ILE A 121 -7.56 9.81 -10.58
C ILE A 121 -6.39 10.70 -11.00
N GLN A 122 -6.69 11.88 -11.53
CA GLN A 122 -5.67 12.93 -11.60
C GLN A 122 -5.40 13.44 -10.18
N PRO A 123 -4.16 13.87 -9.85
CA PRO A 123 -3.86 14.49 -8.58
C PRO A 123 -4.65 15.82 -8.45
N GLY A 124 -5.85 15.74 -7.88
CA GLY A 124 -6.82 16.82 -7.81
C GLY A 124 -6.59 17.83 -6.68
N SER A 125 -5.34 18.15 -6.31
CA SER A 125 -5.08 19.09 -5.19
C SER A 125 -3.91 20.07 -5.36
N THR A 126 -3.18 20.06 -6.48
CA THR A 126 -2.24 21.14 -6.81
C THR A 126 -2.81 21.97 -7.94
N VAL A 127 -3.45 23.08 -7.56
CA VAL A 127 -3.80 24.21 -8.42
C VAL A 127 -2.62 24.49 -9.35
N THR A 128 -2.78 24.19 -10.65
CA THR A 128 -1.97 24.86 -11.66
C THR A 128 -2.41 26.31 -11.62
N PRO A 129 -1.54 27.30 -11.32
CA PRO A 129 -1.93 28.69 -11.52
C PRO A 129 -2.31 28.78 -12.99
N GLN A 130 -3.57 29.15 -13.28
CA GLN A 130 -3.88 29.63 -14.61
C GLN A 130 -2.95 30.81 -14.84
N MET A 131 -2.02 30.67 -15.79
CA MET A 131 -1.38 31.82 -16.38
C MET A 131 -2.52 32.64 -16.98
N THR A 132 -2.84 33.76 -16.34
CA THR A 132 -3.59 34.83 -17.00
C THR A 132 -2.66 35.38 -18.10
N GLU A 133 -2.70 34.78 -19.28
CA GLU A 133 -2.29 35.48 -20.49
C GLU A 133 -3.42 36.44 -20.86
N GLY A 134 -3.11 37.73 -20.78
CA GLY A 134 -3.79 38.77 -21.54
C GLY A 134 -5.02 39.40 -20.90
N GLN A 135 -4.80 40.50 -20.20
CA GLN A 135 -5.40 41.79 -20.55
C GLN A 135 -4.52 42.94 -20.11
#